data_AF-A0A2W0AYX0-F1
#
_entry.id   AF-A0A2W0AYX0-F1
#
_cell.length_a   1.000
_cell.length_b   1.000
_cell.length_c   1.000
_cell.angle_alpha   90.00
_cell.angle_beta   90.00
_cell.angle_gamma   90.00
#
_symmetry.space_group_name_H-M   'P 1'
#
loop_
_entity.id
_entity.type
_entity.pdbx_description
1 polymer ?
#
loop_
_entity_poly.entity_id
_entity_poly.type
_entity_poly.pdbx_seq_one_letter_code
_entity_poly.pdbx_strand_id
1 'polypeptide(L)'
;MSRHVSPHVIRKRGNPNWGRRIPPRPVLATEFEMQVKELRLTPETYLRSAALRRWCEENRNRCYIPEWLLDAWDIVVESDVSGAA
;
A
#
# COMPACT_ATOMS: atom_id res chain seq x y z
N MET A 1 -37.09 -54.25 15.11
CA MET A 1 -35.71 -54.05 14.62
C MET A 1 -35.66 -52.73 13.86
N SER A 2 -35.31 -51.62 14.53
CA SER A 2 -35.26 -50.30 13.86
C SER A 2 -33.88 -49.68 14.04
N ARG A 3 -33.04 -49.88 13.02
CA ARG A 3 -31.69 -49.33 12.92
C ARG A 3 -31.81 -47.82 12.70
N HIS A 4 -31.40 -47.03 13.67
CA HIS A 4 -31.18 -45.61 13.46
C HIS A 4 -29.83 -45.45 12.75
N VAL A 5 -29.87 -45.08 11.47
CA VAL A 5 -28.70 -44.65 10.73
C VAL A 5 -28.53 -43.16 11.03
N SER A 6 -27.56 -42.80 11.87
CA SER A 6 -27.16 -41.41 12.06
C SER A 6 -26.43 -40.94 10.80
N PRO A 7 -26.93 -39.93 10.07
CA PRO A 7 -26.16 -39.35 8.98
C PRO A 7 -25.02 -38.56 9.62
N HIS A 8 -23.80 -39.10 9.56
CA HIS A 8 -22.58 -38.33 9.77
C HIS A 8 -22.48 -37.31 8.64
N VAL A 9 -23.11 -36.14 8.83
CA VAL A 9 -22.91 -34.99 7.97
C VAL A 9 -21.47 -34.57 8.16
N ILE A 10 -20.61 -34.95 7.20
CA ILE A 10 -19.25 -34.40 7.09
C ILE A 10 -19.43 -32.93 6.74
N ARG A 11 -19.58 -32.08 7.75
CA ARG A 11 -19.52 -30.62 7.58
C ARG A 11 -18.08 -30.33 7.18
N LYS A 12 -17.86 -30.09 5.88
CA LYS A 12 -16.64 -29.48 5.36
C LYS A 12 -16.38 -28.23 6.19
N ARG A 13 -15.45 -28.30 7.15
CA ARG A 13 -15.01 -27.14 7.92
C ARG A 13 -14.18 -26.27 6.98
N GLY A 14 -14.84 -25.39 6.23
CA GLY A 14 -14.18 -24.23 5.66
C GLY A 14 -13.57 -23.40 6.79
N ASN A 15 -12.49 -22.67 6.49
CA ASN A 15 -11.83 -21.83 7.47
C ASN A 15 -12.86 -20.91 8.16
N PRO A 16 -13.08 -21.01 9.48
CA PRO A 16 -14.06 -20.20 10.21
C PRO A 16 -13.73 -18.69 10.19
N ASN A 17 -12.61 -18.30 9.58
CA ASN A 17 -12.24 -16.91 9.35
C ASN A 17 -12.81 -16.32 8.05
N TRP A 18 -13.45 -17.12 7.17
CA TRP A 18 -14.17 -16.60 6.01
C TRP A 18 -15.37 -15.76 6.47
N GLY A 19 -15.25 -14.43 6.46
CA GLY A 19 -16.29 -13.50 6.89
C GLY A 19 -16.03 -12.77 8.20
N ARG A 20 -14.88 -13.01 8.86
CA ARG A 20 -14.44 -12.10 9.93
C ARG A 20 -14.01 -10.79 9.29
N ARG A 21 -14.57 -9.68 9.78
CA ARG A 21 -14.10 -8.34 9.44
C ARG A 21 -12.63 -8.25 9.84
N ILE A 22 -11.75 -8.14 8.85
CA ILE A 22 -10.34 -7.83 9.08
C ILE A 22 -10.32 -6.45 9.74
N PRO A 23 -9.77 -6.29 10.95
CA PRO A 23 -9.66 -4.97 11.54
C PRO A 23 -8.85 -4.09 10.58
N PRO A 24 -9.24 -2.82 10.37
CA PRO A 24 -8.45 -1.93 9.54
C PRO A 24 -7.03 -1.91 10.13
N ARG A 25 -6.05 -2.30 9.31
CA ARG A 25 -4.65 -2.17 9.70
C ARG A 25 -4.42 -0.68 9.96
N PRO A 26 -3.67 -0.31 11.02
CA PRO A 26 -3.24 1.08 11.17
C PRO A 26 -2.55 1.47 9.85
N VAL A 27 -2.94 2.63 9.32
CA VAL A 27 -2.29 3.20 8.15
C VAL A 27 -0.85 3.45 8.57
N LEU A 28 0.05 2.55 8.19
CA LEU A 28 1.47 2.78 8.36
C LEU A 28 1.78 4.00 7.51
N ALA A 29 2.39 5.03 8.13
CA ALA A 29 2.89 6.18 7.40
C ALA A 29 3.73 5.65 6.23
N THR A 30 3.43 6.11 5.02
CA THR A 30 4.22 5.72 3.85
C THR A 30 5.67 6.19 4.06
N GLU A 31 6.63 5.56 3.36
CA GLU A 31 8.04 5.98 3.44
C GLU A 31 8.21 7.47 3.12
N PHE A 32 7.39 8.00 2.20
CA PHE A 32 7.28 9.43 1.93
C PHE A 32 6.88 10.24 3.17
N GLU A 33 5.81 9.84 3.87
CA GLU A 33 5.36 10.53 5.08
C GLU A 33 6.40 10.45 6.20
N MET A 34 7.15 9.35 6.31
CA MET A 34 8.26 9.26 7.24
C MET A 34 9.38 10.25 6.88
N GLN A 35 9.74 10.34 5.59
CA GLN A 35 10.80 11.26 5.14
C GLN A 35 10.40 12.73 5.31
N VAL A 36 9.15 13.08 5.00
CA VAL A 36 8.60 14.42 5.25
C VAL A 36 8.67 14.77 6.73
N LYS A 37 8.29 13.83 7.61
CA LYS A 37 8.28 14.03 9.06
C LYS A 37 9.69 14.21 9.61
N GLU A 38 10.66 13.45 9.10
CA GLU A 38 12.07 13.56 9.47
C GLU A 38 12.65 14.93 9.05
N LEU A 39 12.34 15.37 7.83
CA LEU A 39 12.73 16.68 7.31
C LEU A 39 11.91 17.84 7.90
N ARG A 40 10.91 17.53 8.74
CA ARG A 40 9.95 18.49 9.34
C ARG A 40 9.33 19.43 8.31
N LEU A 41 8.99 18.89 7.15
CA LEU A 41 8.39 19.65 6.07
C LEU A 41 6.87 19.72 6.22
N THR A 42 6.32 20.85 5.80
CA THR A 42 4.88 21.06 5.63
C THR A 42 4.51 20.95 4.16
N PRO A 43 3.27 20.63 3.79
CA PRO A 43 2.84 20.50 2.39
C PRO A 43 3.21 21.72 1.52
N GLU A 44 3.16 22.91 2.11
CA GLU A 44 3.51 24.19 1.47
C GLU A 44 5.02 24.31 1.14
N THR A 45 5.86 23.61 1.91
CA THR A 45 7.32 23.65 1.78
C THR A 45 7.90 22.45 1.04
N TYR A 46 7.07 21.47 0.65
CA TYR A 46 7.54 20.29 -0.10
C TYR A 46 8.27 20.73 -1.36
N LEU A 47 7.61 21.55 -2.20
CA LEU A 47 8.16 22.02 -3.48
C LEU A 47 9.45 22.83 -3.36
N ARG A 48 9.65 23.50 -2.21
CA ARG A 48 10.84 24.31 -1.93
C ARG A 48 11.99 23.49 -1.34
N SER A 49 11.74 22.27 -0.91
CA SER A 49 12.75 21.43 -0.26
C SER A 49 13.57 20.64 -1.29
N ALA A 50 14.82 21.08 -1.48
CA ALA A 50 15.77 20.35 -2.32
C ALA A 50 16.10 18.95 -1.77
N ALA A 51 16.06 18.78 -0.44
CA ALA A 51 16.29 17.48 0.20
C ALA A 51 15.16 16.48 -0.15
N LEU A 52 13.91 16.93 -0.10
CA LEU A 52 12.76 16.09 -0.45
C LEU A 52 12.76 15.75 -1.95
N ARG A 53 13.12 16.71 -2.81
CA ARG A 53 13.24 16.48 -4.25
C ARG A 53 14.27 15.40 -4.57
N ARG A 54 15.49 15.50 -4.01
CA ARG A 54 16.54 14.49 -4.21
C ARG A 54 16.12 13.10 -3.74
N TRP A 55 15.46 13.03 -2.58
CA TRP A 55 14.93 11.76 -2.08
C TRP A 55 13.87 11.18 -3.02
N CYS A 56 12.98 12.03 -3.54
CA CYS A 56 11.96 11.61 -4.51
C CYS A 56 12.60 11.08 -5.80
N GLU A 57 13.64 11.70 -6.33
CA GLU A 57 14.34 11.21 -7.51
C GLU A 57 14.96 9.81 -7.30
N GLU A 58 15.52 9.55 -6.12
CA GLU A 58 16.12 8.25 -5.78
C GLU A 58 15.07 7.17 -5.49
N ASN A 59 13.92 7.55 -4.93
CA ASN A 59 12.90 6.62 -4.42
C ASN A 59 11.63 6.57 -5.28
N ARG A 60 11.53 7.32 -6.39
CA ARG A 60 10.35 7.38 -7.28
C ARG A 60 9.84 6.04 -7.79
N ASN A 61 10.74 5.06 -7.94
CA ASN A 61 10.42 3.72 -8.43
C ASN A 61 10.22 2.70 -7.28
N ARG A 62 10.46 3.10 -6.03
CA ARG A 62 10.43 2.22 -4.85
C ARG A 62 9.31 2.58 -3.89
N CYS A 63 9.07 3.88 -3.72
CA CYS A 63 8.10 4.44 -2.80
C CYS A 63 6.98 5.13 -3.58
N TYR A 64 5.80 5.14 -2.99
CA TYR A 64 4.72 5.98 -3.49
C TYR A 64 5.04 7.46 -3.27
N ILE A 65 4.97 8.24 -4.34
CA ILE A 65 5.10 9.71 -4.34
C ILE A 65 3.78 10.29 -4.88
N PRO A 66 3.23 11.35 -4.25
CA PRO A 66 2.00 11.96 -4.74
C PRO A 66 2.15 12.52 -6.17
N GLU A 67 1.15 12.29 -7.02
CA GLU A 67 1.15 12.72 -8.42
C GLU A 67 1.38 14.23 -8.61
N TRP A 68 0.75 15.06 -7.76
CA TRP A 68 0.89 16.51 -7.80
C TRP A 68 2.31 16.98 -7.49
N LEU A 69 3.08 16.18 -6.74
CA LEU A 69 4.46 16.47 -6.40
C LEU A 69 5.41 16.09 -7.54
N LEU A 70 5.09 14.99 -8.23
CA LEU A 70 5.80 14.56 -9.43
C LEU A 70 5.61 15.57 -10.57
N ASP A 71 4.38 16.03 -10.80
CA ASP A 71 4.05 17.06 -11.79
C ASP A 71 4.80 18.37 -11.53
N ALA A 72 4.74 18.87 -10.29
CA ALA A 72 5.37 20.13 -9.92
C ALA A 72 6.92 20.14 -10.02
N TRP A 73 7.55 18.98 -10.04
CA TRP A 73 9.00 18.83 -10.23
C TRP A 73 9.40 18.25 -11.59
N ASP A 74 8.44 17.98 -12.46
CA ASP A 74 8.63 17.30 -13.76
C ASP A 74 9.35 15.95 -13.61
N ILE A 75 9.08 15.22 -12.52
CA ILE A 75 9.67 13.91 -12.25
C ILE A 75 8.85 12.84 -12.96
N VAL A 76 9.38 12.33 -14.07
CA VAL A 76 8.79 11.18 -14.77
C VAL A 76 9.12 9.91 -13.98
N VAL A 77 8.08 9.26 -13.43
CA VAL A 77 8.19 7.89 -12.90
C VAL A 77 8.20 6.94 -14.09
N GLU A 78 9.28 6.18 -14.24
CA GLU A 78 9.34 5.11 -15.23
C GLU A 78 8.40 4.01 -14.77
N SER A 79 7.15 4.11 -15.24
CA SER A 79 6.25 2.98 -15.21
C SER A 79 6.80 2.00 -16.22
N ASP A 80 7.49 0.97 -15.75
CA ASP A 80 7.83 -0.19 -16.59
C ASP A 80 6.51 -0.86 -17.01
N VAL A 81 5.87 -0.28 -18.02
CA VAL A 81 4.97 -0.97 -18.93
C VAL A 81 5.82 -1.24 -20.15
N SER A 82 6.92 -1.96 -19.96
CA SER A 82 7.66 -2.53 -21.07
C SER A 82 6.80 -3.67 -21.60
N GLY A 83 5.96 -3.32 -22.59
CA GLY A 83 5.16 -4.29 -23.32
C GLY A 83 6.07 -5.31 -23.97
N ALA A 84 6.20 -6.48 -23.36
CA ALA A 84 6.72 -7.67 -24.00
C ALA A 84 5.76 -8.03 -25.14
N ALA A 85 6.18 -7.74 -26.37
CA ALA A 85 5.58 -8.20 -27.61
C ALA A 85 6.36 -9.40 -28.16
#